data_AF-A0A2V0PC09-F1
#
_entry.id   AF-A0A2V0PC09-F1
#
_cell.length_a   1.000
_cell.length_b   1.000
_cell.length_c   1.000
_cell.angle_alpha   90.00
_cell.angle_beta   90.00
_cell.angle_gamma   90.00
#
_symmetry.space_group_name_H-M   'P 1'
#
loop_
_entity.id
_entity.type
_entity.pdbx_description
1 polymer ?
#
loop_
_entity_poly.entity_id
_entity_poly.type
_entity_poly.pdbx_seq_one_letter_code
_entity_poly.pdbx_strand_id
1 'polypeptide(L)'
;MNAAPRGRGVSGHAGAQIMRLDRQLRRLKSLVNALERQHGDLKRRAWIAAAVARHAAAIVDLARRLHWTDAADWESEIERLLADAAPAPGAAVSRGAAVAAAAPLEAPLAAAVPPALGWAPAAAAAVAAAEPGGVVTVARMQAGAVAYVERVRPLLLRFGSSAPDEADASEAARQLEAARAEVLSLVAVTSMQRHHALCSLVLRPADGGRVGAVPADEHYFGAAERCLDLSEERLDLALSILDAWAARVDDLLATEAACHEGIARADASDIDAISDLTAELASIMCLRGVNYLLSILPIMGEVFTAQQLASYLTALFPWVPSLSCLRGSLQHSPPRRPRRRQHQQQQQQQQQQQQSS
;
A
#
# COMPACT_ATOMS: atom_id res chain seq x y z
N MET A 1 16.15 -49.23 -66.39
CA MET A 1 16.81 -47.90 -66.34
C MET A 1 15.75 -46.86 -65.98
N ASN A 2 15.69 -46.43 -64.71
CA ASN A 2 14.82 -45.35 -64.26
C ASN A 2 15.69 -44.34 -63.52
N ALA A 3 15.78 -43.12 -64.05
CA ALA A 3 16.56 -42.03 -63.48
C ALA A 3 15.67 -41.18 -62.57
N ALA A 4 16.03 -41.11 -61.28
CA ALA A 4 15.35 -40.26 -60.30
C ALA A 4 15.75 -38.78 -60.49
N PRO A 5 14.80 -37.83 -60.42
CA PRO A 5 15.09 -36.42 -60.59
C PRO A 5 15.78 -35.85 -59.35
N ARG A 6 16.98 -35.31 -59.55
CA ARG A 6 17.74 -34.54 -58.53
C ARG A 6 17.10 -33.16 -58.35
N GLY A 7 16.10 -33.06 -57.49
CA GLY A 7 15.61 -31.78 -56.96
C GLY A 7 16.64 -31.14 -56.04
N ARG A 8 17.60 -30.40 -56.62
CA ARG A 8 18.63 -29.64 -55.86
C ARG A 8 18.31 -28.15 -55.86
N GLY A 9 18.31 -27.55 -54.67
CA GLY A 9 19.10 -26.33 -54.46
C GLY A 9 18.39 -25.09 -53.92
N VAL A 10 17.08 -24.92 -54.12
CA VAL A 10 16.43 -23.63 -53.79
C VAL A 10 15.89 -23.57 -52.34
N SER A 11 15.77 -24.72 -51.65
CA SER A 11 15.19 -24.77 -50.29
C SER A 11 16.10 -24.23 -49.17
N GLY A 12 17.43 -24.16 -49.39
CA GLY A 12 18.38 -23.78 -48.34
C GLY A 12 18.34 -22.29 -47.99
N HIS A 13 18.20 -21.42 -48.98
CA HIS A 13 18.21 -19.97 -48.76
C HIS A 13 16.92 -19.47 -48.10
N ALA A 14 15.76 -19.95 -48.59
CA ALA A 14 14.45 -19.63 -48.01
C ALA A 14 14.35 -20.11 -46.56
N GLY A 15 14.83 -21.34 -46.27
CA GLY A 15 14.86 -21.87 -44.90
C GLY A 15 15.72 -21.02 -43.95
N ALA A 16 16.91 -20.60 -44.40
CA ALA A 16 17.79 -19.74 -43.60
C ALA A 16 17.18 -18.36 -43.33
N GLN A 17 16.49 -17.77 -44.32
CA GLN A 17 15.77 -16.50 -44.16
C GLN A 17 14.60 -16.62 -43.18
N ILE A 18 13.80 -17.69 -43.26
CA ILE A 18 12.69 -17.95 -42.32
C ILE A 18 13.22 -18.08 -40.89
N MET A 19 14.30 -18.84 -40.67
CA MET A 19 14.91 -18.98 -39.34
C MET A 19 15.52 -17.67 -38.81
N ARG A 20 15.97 -16.78 -39.70
CA ARG A 20 16.45 -15.45 -39.31
C ARG A 20 15.29 -14.55 -38.89
N LEU A 21 14.21 -14.51 -39.66
CA LEU A 21 13.00 -13.74 -39.35
C LEU A 21 12.35 -14.21 -38.06
N ASP A 22 12.24 -15.53 -37.85
CA ASP A 22 11.71 -16.10 -36.62
C ASP A 22 12.56 -15.75 -35.38
N ARG A 23 13.90 -15.75 -35.50
CA ARG A 23 14.79 -15.25 -34.43
C ARG A 23 14.60 -13.75 -34.18
N GLN A 24 14.44 -12.94 -35.22
CA GLN A 24 14.16 -11.51 -35.08
C GLN A 24 12.81 -11.26 -34.41
N LEU A 25 11.77 -12.02 -34.78
CA LEU A 25 10.44 -11.93 -34.18
C LEU A 25 10.47 -12.31 -32.69
N ARG A 26 11.15 -13.41 -32.32
CA ARG A 26 11.33 -13.80 -30.91
C ARG A 26 12.07 -12.73 -30.10
N ARG A 27 13.11 -12.13 -30.68
CA ARG A 27 13.85 -11.02 -30.05
C ARG A 27 12.97 -9.78 -29.86
N LEU A 28 12.21 -9.40 -30.88
CA LEU A 28 11.27 -8.27 -30.81
C LEU A 28 10.19 -8.52 -29.75
N LYS A 29 9.60 -9.72 -29.71
CA LYS A 29 8.62 -10.08 -28.68
C LYS A 29 9.21 -9.99 -27.26
N SER A 30 10.44 -10.46 -27.08
CA SER A 30 11.12 -10.34 -25.79
C SER A 30 11.40 -8.87 -25.39
N LEU A 31 11.72 -8.01 -26.36
CA LEU A 31 11.94 -6.58 -26.12
C LEU A 31 10.63 -5.86 -25.79
N VAL A 32 9.55 -6.15 -26.52
CA VAL A 32 8.20 -5.61 -26.23
C VAL A 32 7.77 -5.99 -24.81
N ASN A 33 7.87 -7.28 -24.44
CA ASN A 33 7.56 -7.74 -23.09
C ASN A 33 8.47 -7.10 -22.01
N ALA A 34 9.70 -6.70 -22.34
CA ALA A 34 10.57 -5.99 -21.40
C ALA A 34 10.14 -4.51 -21.25
N LEU A 35 9.80 -3.85 -22.35
CA LEU A 35 9.30 -2.47 -22.35
C LEU A 35 7.94 -2.35 -21.67
N GLU A 36 7.04 -3.31 -21.87
CA GLU A 36 5.74 -3.36 -21.18
C GLU A 36 5.91 -3.49 -19.67
N ARG A 37 6.84 -4.35 -19.21
CA ARG A 37 7.19 -4.45 -17.79
C ARG A 37 7.77 -3.15 -17.25
N GLN A 38 8.73 -2.55 -17.95
CA GLN A 38 9.32 -1.27 -17.56
C GLN A 38 8.29 -0.14 -17.51
N HIS A 39 7.36 -0.10 -18.48
CA HIS A 39 6.26 0.87 -18.49
C HIS A 39 5.31 0.65 -17.31
N GLY A 40 4.96 -0.60 -17.01
CA GLY A 40 4.18 -0.97 -15.83
C GLY A 40 4.84 -0.52 -14.52
N ASP A 41 6.14 -0.76 -14.38
CA ASP A 41 6.92 -0.35 -13.20
C ASP A 41 6.98 1.18 -13.05
N LEU A 42 7.20 1.91 -14.14
CA LEU A 42 7.20 3.38 -14.13
C LEU A 42 5.81 3.94 -13.76
N LYS A 43 4.74 3.38 -14.32
CA LYS A 43 3.36 3.77 -13.99
C LYS A 43 3.07 3.52 -12.51
N ARG A 44 3.52 2.38 -11.97
CA ARG A 44 3.36 2.02 -10.56
C ARG A 44 4.11 2.99 -9.65
N ARG A 45 5.38 3.28 -9.94
CA ARG A 45 6.19 4.25 -9.17
C ARG A 45 5.57 5.66 -9.21
N ALA A 46 5.11 6.10 -10.38
CA ALA A 46 4.43 7.39 -10.51
C ALA A 46 3.15 7.44 -9.68
N TRP A 47 2.37 6.35 -9.65
CA TRP A 47 1.19 6.27 -8.78
C TRP A 47 1.56 6.35 -7.30
N ILE A 48 2.56 5.57 -6.86
CA ILE A 48 3.01 5.57 -5.45
C ILE A 48 3.45 6.96 -5.04
N ALA A 49 4.32 7.59 -5.83
CA ALA A 49 4.80 8.95 -5.57
C ALA A 49 3.63 9.94 -5.48
N ALA A 50 2.65 9.85 -6.38
CA ALA A 50 1.48 10.72 -6.35
C ALA A 50 0.57 10.48 -5.13
N ALA A 51 0.34 9.22 -4.73
CA ALA A 51 -0.45 8.90 -3.55
C ALA A 51 0.25 9.35 -2.27
N VAL A 52 1.53 9.04 -2.11
CA VAL A 52 2.35 9.48 -0.98
C VAL A 52 2.38 11.01 -0.92
N ALA A 53 2.56 11.72 -2.04
CA ALA A 53 2.53 13.18 -2.09
C ALA A 53 1.20 13.78 -1.62
N ARG A 54 0.06 13.24 -2.05
CA ARG A 54 -1.26 13.71 -1.60
C ARG A 54 -1.43 13.51 -0.10
N HIS A 55 -1.07 12.33 0.42
CA HIS A 55 -1.16 12.03 1.84
C HIS A 55 -0.19 12.88 2.66
N ALA A 56 1.00 13.16 2.15
CA ALA A 56 1.98 14.02 2.81
C ALA A 56 1.46 15.47 2.91
N ALA A 57 0.90 16.02 1.83
CA ALA A 57 0.27 17.34 1.86
C ALA A 57 -0.91 17.39 2.85
N ALA A 58 -1.70 16.32 2.95
CA ALA A 58 -2.79 16.21 3.91
C ALA A 58 -2.29 16.14 5.37
N ILE A 59 -1.18 15.46 5.63
CA ILE A 59 -0.53 15.41 6.94
C ILE A 59 0.01 16.79 7.33
N VAL A 60 0.65 17.51 6.40
CA VAL A 60 1.11 18.90 6.62
C VAL A 60 -0.08 19.81 6.95
N ASP A 61 -1.19 19.73 6.20
CA ASP A 61 -2.40 20.51 6.51
C ASP A 61 -2.93 20.18 7.91
N LEU A 62 -2.95 18.90 8.30
CA LEU A 62 -3.31 18.49 9.65
C LEU A 62 -2.36 19.08 10.70
N ALA A 63 -1.04 19.06 10.47
CA ALA A 63 -0.03 19.58 11.41
C ALA A 63 -0.26 21.07 11.69
N ARG A 64 -0.49 21.85 10.61
CA ARG A 64 -0.80 23.28 10.69
C ARG A 64 -2.09 23.54 11.47
N ARG A 65 -3.14 22.74 11.23
CA ARG A 65 -4.43 22.86 11.95
C ARG A 65 -4.32 22.52 13.43
N LEU A 66 -3.43 21.61 13.80
CA LEU A 66 -3.16 21.26 15.20
C LEU A 66 -2.21 22.25 15.89
N HIS A 67 -1.78 23.33 15.21
CA HIS A 67 -0.81 24.31 15.71
C HIS A 67 0.46 23.67 16.24
N TRP A 68 0.92 22.63 15.56
CA TRP A 68 2.07 21.89 16.03
C TRP A 68 3.35 22.64 15.68
N THR A 69 4.15 22.94 16.69
CA THR A 69 5.39 23.74 16.60
C THR A 69 6.39 23.18 15.60
N ASP A 70 6.40 21.85 15.41
CA ASP A 70 7.40 21.15 14.60
C ASP A 70 6.91 20.95 13.15
N ALA A 71 5.79 21.58 12.76
CA ALA A 71 5.22 21.43 11.41
C ALA A 71 6.21 21.79 10.29
N ALA A 72 7.12 22.76 10.53
CA ALA A 72 8.15 23.15 9.57
C ALA A 72 9.20 22.04 9.33
N ASP A 73 9.54 21.29 10.38
CA ASP A 73 10.47 20.16 10.29
C ASP A 73 9.81 19.00 9.53
N TRP A 74 8.51 18.78 9.75
CA TRP A 74 7.71 17.80 9.00
C TRP A 74 7.62 18.16 7.52
N GLU A 75 7.38 19.43 7.21
CA GLU A 75 7.32 19.91 5.83
C GLU A 75 8.63 19.66 5.10
N SER A 76 9.76 20.06 5.71
CA SER A 76 11.09 19.87 5.14
C SER A 76 11.42 18.39 4.93
N GLU A 77 11.04 17.53 5.88
CA GLU A 77 11.25 16.09 5.76
C GLU A 77 10.34 15.45 4.72
N ILE A 78 9.08 15.86 4.65
CA ILE A 78 8.13 15.40 3.63
C ILE A 78 8.63 15.80 2.24
N GLU A 79 9.13 17.02 2.07
CA GLU A 79 9.72 17.47 0.81
C GLU A 79 10.93 16.61 0.43
N ARG A 80 11.81 16.31 1.39
CA ARG A 80 12.95 15.42 1.19
C ARG A 80 12.51 14.01 0.78
N LEU A 81 11.52 13.44 1.48
CA LEU A 81 10.92 12.13 1.17
C LEU A 81 10.33 12.07 -0.23
N LEU A 82 9.64 13.13 -0.65
CA LEU A 82 9.06 13.23 -1.98
C LEU A 82 10.14 13.41 -3.06
N ALA A 83 11.23 14.13 -2.76
CA ALA A 83 12.38 14.23 -3.64
C ALA A 83 13.10 12.87 -3.80
N ASP A 84 13.27 12.12 -2.71
CA ASP A 84 13.85 10.77 -2.73
C ASP A 84 12.98 9.78 -3.54
N ALA A 85 11.65 9.93 -3.46
CA ALA A 85 10.68 9.09 -4.18
C ALA A 85 10.52 9.47 -5.67
N ALA A 86 10.94 10.68 -6.06
CA ALA A 86 10.82 11.13 -7.44
C ALA A 86 11.77 10.32 -8.35
N PRO A 87 11.27 9.79 -9.48
CA PRO A 87 12.12 9.04 -10.40
C PRO A 87 13.24 9.94 -10.91
N ALA A 88 14.50 9.56 -10.66
CA ALA A 88 15.67 10.32 -11.09
C ALA A 88 15.55 10.67 -12.59
N PRO A 89 15.53 11.96 -12.97
CA PRO A 89 15.18 12.40 -14.33
C PRO A 89 16.16 11.95 -15.42
N GLY A 90 17.32 11.35 -15.06
CA GLY A 90 18.43 11.12 -15.97
C GLY A 90 18.65 9.70 -16.50
N ALA A 91 18.04 8.64 -15.94
CA ALA A 91 18.54 7.28 -16.20
C ALA A 91 17.93 6.56 -17.43
N ALA A 92 16.72 6.92 -17.88
CA ALA A 92 16.00 6.14 -18.91
C ALA A 92 15.76 6.89 -20.24
N VAL A 93 15.88 8.22 -20.29
CA VAL A 93 15.43 9.02 -21.45
C VAL A 93 16.55 9.24 -22.49
N SER A 94 17.82 9.03 -22.15
CA SER A 94 18.95 9.45 -22.99
C SER A 94 19.31 8.52 -24.17
N ARG A 95 18.64 7.38 -24.39
CA ARG A 95 18.99 6.48 -25.52
C ARG A 95 17.86 6.07 -26.48
N GLY A 96 16.64 6.55 -26.32
CA GLY A 96 15.52 6.14 -27.19
C GLY A 96 14.47 7.20 -27.56
N ALA A 97 14.54 8.41 -27.00
CA ALA A 97 13.45 9.39 -27.05
C ALA A 97 13.25 10.09 -28.41
N ALA A 98 14.12 9.89 -29.41
CA ALA A 98 13.98 10.57 -30.70
C ALA A 98 12.94 9.95 -31.65
N VAL A 99 12.40 8.75 -31.37
CA VAL A 99 11.49 8.05 -32.31
C VAL A 99 10.05 7.88 -31.77
N ALA A 100 9.81 8.15 -30.48
CA ALA A 100 8.48 8.01 -29.86
C ALA A 100 7.73 9.35 -29.65
N ALA A 101 8.29 10.48 -30.10
CA ALA A 101 7.76 11.83 -29.80
C ALA A 101 6.54 12.26 -30.64
N ALA A 102 5.90 11.38 -31.41
CA ALA A 102 4.80 11.74 -32.31
C ALA A 102 3.51 10.93 -32.13
N ALA A 103 3.42 10.04 -31.14
CA ALA A 103 2.15 9.47 -30.72
C ALA A 103 1.63 10.27 -29.52
N PRO A 104 0.44 10.89 -29.60
CA PRO A 104 -0.19 11.40 -28.39
C PRO A 104 -0.36 10.18 -27.48
N LEU A 105 0.28 10.23 -26.30
CA LEU A 105 -0.06 9.36 -25.18
C LEU A 105 -1.55 9.58 -24.92
N GLU A 106 -2.40 8.80 -25.59
CA GLU A 106 -3.81 8.68 -25.25
C GLU A 106 -3.86 8.41 -23.76
N ALA A 107 -4.30 9.40 -23.00
CA ALA A 107 -4.28 9.38 -21.55
C ALA A 107 -5.43 8.48 -21.06
N PRO A 108 -5.19 7.26 -20.51
CA PRO A 108 -6.25 6.44 -19.95
C PRO A 108 -6.15 6.51 -18.42
N LEU A 109 -6.15 7.74 -17.90
CA LEU A 109 -6.27 8.12 -16.49
C LEU A 109 -6.58 9.63 -16.32
N ALA A 110 -6.42 10.43 -17.38
CA ALA A 110 -6.75 11.86 -17.38
C ALA A 110 -8.26 12.10 -17.52
N ALA A 111 -8.92 12.16 -16.36
CA ALA A 111 -10.21 12.79 -16.04
C ALA A 111 -10.83 12.15 -14.78
N ALA A 112 -10.21 11.11 -14.22
CA ALA A 112 -10.65 10.55 -12.95
C ALA A 112 -10.45 11.62 -11.87
N VAL A 113 -11.56 12.00 -11.23
CA VAL A 113 -11.59 12.74 -9.96
C VAL A 113 -10.42 12.23 -9.11
N PRO A 114 -9.53 13.11 -8.60
CA PRO A 114 -8.40 12.66 -7.79
C PRO A 114 -8.93 11.70 -6.73
N PRO A 115 -8.34 10.49 -6.59
CA PRO A 115 -8.87 9.48 -5.70
C PRO A 115 -9.00 10.11 -4.31
N ALA A 116 -10.18 9.99 -3.72
CA ALA A 116 -10.41 10.51 -2.39
C ALA A 116 -9.40 9.83 -1.45
N LEU A 117 -8.71 10.62 -0.61
CA LEU A 117 -7.72 10.16 0.37
C LEU A 117 -8.24 9.06 1.31
N GLY A 118 -9.56 8.87 1.37
CA GLY A 118 -10.24 8.01 2.33
C GLY A 118 -10.35 8.65 3.72
N TRP A 119 -9.82 9.86 3.93
CA TRP A 119 -9.91 10.67 5.16
C TRP A 119 -9.77 12.16 4.82
N ALA A 120 -9.95 13.05 5.80
CA ALA A 120 -9.82 14.50 5.60
C ALA A 120 -9.07 15.17 6.77
N PRO A 121 -8.04 16.01 6.52
CA PRO A 121 -7.32 16.73 7.56
C PRO A 121 -8.21 17.60 8.46
N ALA A 122 -9.21 18.25 7.89
CA ALA A 122 -10.16 19.06 8.66
C ALA A 122 -11.01 18.20 9.62
N ALA A 123 -11.43 17.01 9.20
CA ALA A 123 -12.17 16.09 10.07
C ALA A 123 -11.27 15.54 11.19
N ALA A 124 -10.03 15.22 10.86
CA ALA A 124 -9.01 14.79 11.82
C ALA A 124 -8.71 15.89 12.87
N ALA A 125 -8.54 17.14 12.44
CA ALA A 125 -8.38 18.27 13.36
C ALA A 125 -9.61 18.48 14.25
N ALA A 126 -10.83 18.29 13.72
CA ALA A 126 -12.05 18.36 14.52
C ALA A 126 -12.14 17.24 15.57
N VAL A 127 -11.67 16.04 15.25
CA VAL A 127 -11.55 14.94 16.23
C VAL A 127 -10.60 15.33 17.36
N ALA A 128 -9.44 15.90 17.04
CA ALA A 128 -8.50 16.38 18.06
C ALA A 128 -9.12 17.48 18.94
N ALA A 129 -9.77 18.47 18.33
CA ALA A 129 -10.39 19.59 19.02
C ALA A 129 -11.55 19.19 19.95
N ALA A 130 -12.20 18.05 19.69
CA ALA A 130 -13.26 17.51 20.54
C ALA A 130 -12.72 16.82 21.80
N GLU A 131 -11.44 16.46 21.85
CA GLU A 131 -10.84 15.80 23.02
C GLU A 131 -10.37 16.83 24.06
N PRO A 132 -10.51 16.53 25.37
CA PRO A 132 -9.99 17.39 26.42
C PRO A 132 -8.49 17.70 26.26
N GLY A 133 -8.15 18.99 26.18
CA GLY A 133 -6.77 19.43 25.96
C GLY A 133 -6.25 19.21 24.54
N GLY A 134 -7.11 18.84 23.58
CA GLY A 134 -6.73 18.64 22.20
C GLY A 134 -5.94 17.35 21.93
N VAL A 135 -5.79 16.46 22.93
CA VAL A 135 -4.94 15.26 22.84
C VAL A 135 -5.77 13.99 22.75
N VAL A 136 -5.68 13.30 21.61
CA VAL A 136 -6.26 11.98 21.41
C VAL A 136 -5.45 10.96 22.20
N THR A 137 -6.09 10.32 23.17
CA THR A 137 -5.46 9.30 24.01
C THR A 137 -5.44 7.94 23.33
N VAL A 138 -4.55 7.05 23.77
CA VAL A 138 -4.54 5.63 23.34
C VAL A 138 -5.90 4.97 23.61
N ALA A 139 -6.51 5.25 24.77
CA ALA A 139 -7.83 4.72 25.11
C ALA A 139 -8.92 5.20 24.14
N ARG A 140 -8.88 6.47 23.72
CA ARG A 140 -9.80 7.01 22.72
C ARG A 140 -9.64 6.34 21.36
N MET A 141 -8.40 6.08 20.94
CA MET A 141 -8.09 5.35 19.72
C MET A 141 -8.61 3.91 19.77
N GLN A 142 -8.40 3.20 20.89
CA GLN A 142 -8.94 1.86 21.12
C GLN A 142 -10.48 1.85 21.08
N ALA A 143 -11.13 2.76 21.80
CA ALA A 143 -12.58 2.91 21.76
C ALA A 143 -13.09 3.21 20.34
N GLY A 144 -12.36 4.01 19.57
CA GLY A 144 -12.65 4.27 18.15
C GLY A 144 -12.55 3.02 17.28
N ALA A 145 -11.54 2.17 17.50
CA ALA A 145 -11.40 0.91 16.79
C ALA A 145 -12.52 -0.08 17.14
N VAL A 146 -12.94 -0.18 18.41
CA VAL A 146 -14.11 -0.97 18.83
C VAL A 146 -15.37 -0.45 18.14
N ALA A 147 -15.64 0.86 18.26
CA ALA A 147 -16.82 1.47 17.67
C ALA A 147 -16.87 1.31 16.14
N TYR A 148 -15.70 1.36 15.48
CA TYR A 148 -15.59 1.06 14.05
C TYR A 148 -16.03 -0.38 13.76
N VAL A 149 -15.45 -1.38 14.43
CA VAL A 149 -15.77 -2.80 14.19
C VAL A 149 -17.24 -3.11 14.48
N GLU A 150 -17.78 -2.61 15.59
CA GLU A 150 -19.20 -2.76 15.95
C GLU A 150 -20.13 -2.16 14.90
N ARG A 151 -19.76 -1.01 14.33
CA ARG A 151 -20.53 -0.33 13.28
C ARG A 151 -20.46 -1.06 11.94
N VAL A 152 -19.28 -1.51 11.52
CA VAL A 152 -19.09 -2.09 10.17
C VAL A 152 -19.49 -3.56 10.06
N ARG A 153 -19.41 -4.34 11.14
CA ARG A 153 -19.77 -5.76 11.14
C ARG A 153 -21.18 -6.04 10.58
N PRO A 154 -22.27 -5.38 11.02
CA PRO A 154 -23.60 -5.62 10.45
C PRO A 154 -23.70 -5.14 9.00
N LEU A 155 -22.92 -4.14 8.59
CA LEU A 155 -22.89 -3.65 7.20
C LEU A 155 -22.24 -4.67 6.26
N LEU A 156 -21.16 -5.33 6.69
CA LEU A 156 -20.47 -6.35 5.89
C LEU A 156 -21.38 -7.54 5.54
N LEU A 157 -22.28 -7.93 6.44
CA LEU A 157 -23.24 -9.01 6.17
C LEU A 157 -24.12 -8.71 4.95
N ARG A 158 -24.45 -7.42 4.71
CA ARG A 158 -25.29 -6.99 3.58
C ARG A 158 -24.61 -7.15 2.22
N PHE A 159 -23.28 -7.23 2.16
CA PHE A 159 -22.54 -7.47 0.91
C PHE A 159 -22.36 -8.96 0.61
N GLY A 160 -22.42 -9.82 1.63
CA GLY A 160 -22.23 -11.27 1.49
C GLY A 160 -23.50 -12.03 1.15
N SER A 161 -24.64 -11.61 1.70
CA SER A 161 -25.95 -12.10 1.32
C SER A 161 -26.50 -11.17 0.23
N SER A 162 -26.79 -11.68 -0.96
CA SER A 162 -27.41 -10.96 -2.08
C SER A 162 -28.42 -9.91 -1.60
N ALA A 163 -27.98 -8.65 -1.44
CA ALA A 163 -28.84 -7.62 -0.88
C ALA A 163 -30.07 -7.51 -1.79
N PRO A 164 -31.29 -7.54 -1.23
CA PRO A 164 -32.50 -7.53 -2.04
C PRO A 164 -32.73 -6.17 -2.73
N ASP A 165 -32.04 -5.10 -2.32
CA ASP A 165 -32.17 -3.73 -2.86
C ASP A 165 -30.79 -3.07 -3.09
N GLU A 166 -30.62 -2.47 -4.26
CA GLU A 166 -29.44 -1.68 -4.67
C GLU A 166 -29.28 -0.40 -3.83
N ALA A 167 -30.39 0.18 -3.37
CA ALA A 167 -30.38 1.35 -2.50
C ALA A 167 -29.76 1.04 -1.13
N ASP A 168 -30.12 -0.10 -0.55
CA ASP A 168 -29.57 -0.57 0.73
C ASP A 168 -28.07 -0.86 0.65
N ALA A 169 -27.61 -1.46 -0.46
CA ALA A 169 -26.19 -1.72 -0.70
C ALA A 169 -25.39 -0.41 -0.87
N SER A 170 -25.95 0.56 -1.59
CA SER A 170 -25.34 1.88 -1.78
C SER A 170 -25.23 2.66 -0.47
N GLU A 171 -26.27 2.63 0.36
CA GLU A 171 -26.26 3.26 1.68
C GLU A 171 -25.26 2.57 2.63
N ALA A 172 -25.20 1.24 2.63
CA ALA A 172 -24.18 0.50 3.40
C ALA A 172 -22.76 0.86 2.95
N ALA A 173 -22.52 1.00 1.65
CA ALA A 173 -21.22 1.41 1.11
C ALA A 173 -20.85 2.83 1.59
N ARG A 174 -21.79 3.78 1.55
CA ARG A 174 -21.60 5.14 2.06
C ARG A 174 -21.27 5.16 3.55
N GLN A 175 -21.93 4.32 4.36
CA GLN A 175 -21.65 4.21 5.78
C GLN A 175 -20.28 3.59 6.07
N LEU A 176 -19.86 2.59 5.29
CA LEU A 176 -18.50 2.04 5.38
C LEU A 176 -17.44 3.09 5.04
N GLU A 177 -17.67 3.91 4.00
CA GLU A 177 -16.78 5.00 3.63
C GLU A 177 -16.66 6.07 4.72
N ALA A 178 -17.78 6.46 5.34
CA ALA A 178 -17.78 7.38 6.46
C ALA A 178 -17.03 6.81 7.68
N ALA A 179 -17.26 5.54 8.00
CA ALA A 179 -16.56 4.85 9.09
C ALA A 179 -15.05 4.75 8.82
N ARG A 180 -14.66 4.48 7.56
CA ARG A 180 -13.25 4.48 7.14
C ARG A 180 -12.60 5.85 7.35
N ALA A 181 -13.27 6.92 6.93
CA ALA A 181 -12.75 8.28 7.11
C ALA A 181 -12.57 8.65 8.59
N GLU A 182 -13.49 8.25 9.46
CA GLU A 182 -13.40 8.48 10.89
C GLU A 182 -12.21 7.74 11.53
N VAL A 183 -12.05 6.43 11.26
CA VAL A 183 -10.95 5.65 11.85
C VAL A 183 -9.59 6.10 11.33
N LEU A 184 -9.46 6.45 10.05
CA LEU A 184 -8.21 6.96 9.49
C LEU A 184 -7.88 8.36 10.02
N SER A 185 -8.88 9.19 10.31
CA SER A 185 -8.69 10.48 10.98
C SER A 185 -8.14 10.31 12.39
N LEU A 186 -8.64 9.32 13.14
CA LEU A 186 -8.11 8.95 14.47
C LEU A 186 -6.66 8.42 14.37
N VAL A 187 -6.35 7.56 13.39
CA VAL A 187 -4.98 7.08 13.13
C VAL A 187 -4.05 8.26 12.83
N ALA A 188 -4.47 9.18 11.98
CA ALA A 188 -3.67 10.35 11.60
C ALA A 188 -3.31 11.20 12.81
N VAL A 189 -4.32 11.63 13.58
CA VAL A 189 -4.11 12.50 14.76
C VAL A 189 -3.28 11.78 15.82
N THR A 190 -3.59 10.52 16.12
CA THR A 190 -2.87 9.77 17.17
C THR A 190 -1.40 9.58 16.80
N SER A 191 -1.09 9.29 15.53
CA SER A 191 0.29 9.15 15.04
C SER A 191 1.08 10.45 15.18
N MET A 192 0.41 11.57 14.90
CA MET A 192 0.99 12.91 14.97
C MET A 192 1.22 13.31 16.41
N GLN A 193 0.25 13.17 17.29
CA GLN A 193 0.40 13.61 18.68
C GLN A 193 1.30 12.68 19.50
N ARG A 194 1.40 11.40 19.12
CA ARG A 194 2.13 10.38 19.90
C ARG A 194 2.79 9.37 18.96
N HIS A 195 3.95 9.72 18.42
CA HIS A 195 4.73 8.90 17.47
C HIS A 195 4.92 7.44 17.87
N HIS A 196 5.10 7.17 19.16
CA HIS A 196 5.28 5.83 19.70
C HIS A 196 3.97 5.10 20.00
N ALA A 197 2.85 5.83 20.18
CA ALA A 197 1.60 5.25 20.66
C ALA A 197 1.02 4.23 19.68
N LEU A 198 1.13 4.48 18.37
CA LEU A 198 0.62 3.54 17.37
C LEU A 198 1.48 2.28 17.21
N CYS A 199 2.80 2.40 17.37
CA CYS A 199 3.67 1.22 17.49
C CYS A 199 3.30 0.39 18.73
N SER A 200 2.87 1.04 19.82
CA SER A 200 2.45 0.36 21.06
C SER A 200 0.99 -0.15 21.07
N LEU A 201 0.13 0.37 20.19
CA LEU A 201 -1.29 -0.01 20.07
C LEU A 201 -1.48 -1.42 19.51
N VAL A 202 -0.48 -1.93 18.77
CA VAL A 202 -0.48 -3.23 18.09
C VAL A 202 -0.74 -4.41 19.04
N LEU A 203 -0.52 -4.27 20.35
CA LEU A 203 -0.48 -5.41 21.27
C LEU A 203 -1.49 -5.36 22.41
N ARG A 204 -2.35 -4.34 22.48
CA ARG A 204 -3.37 -4.27 23.54
C ARG A 204 -4.76 -4.43 22.96
N PRO A 205 -5.51 -5.46 23.40
CA PRO A 205 -6.92 -5.61 23.10
C PRO A 205 -7.68 -4.31 23.30
N ALA A 206 -8.52 -3.98 22.33
CA ALA A 206 -9.27 -2.73 22.36
C ALA A 206 -10.33 -2.69 23.49
N ASP A 207 -10.63 -3.82 24.12
CA ASP A 207 -11.56 -3.96 25.25
C ASP A 207 -10.90 -3.78 26.64
N GLY A 208 -9.57 -3.56 26.70
CA GLY A 208 -8.84 -3.44 27.97
C GLY A 208 -8.92 -4.68 28.86
N GLY A 209 -9.49 -5.78 28.36
CA GLY A 209 -9.73 -7.02 29.08
C GLY A 209 -8.55 -7.99 28.95
N ARG A 210 -8.49 -8.96 29.87
CA ARG A 210 -7.55 -10.09 29.79
C ARG A 210 -7.86 -10.91 28.54
N VAL A 211 -7.28 -10.56 27.41
CA VAL A 211 -7.39 -11.40 26.21
C VAL A 211 -6.40 -12.55 26.29
N GLY A 212 -6.78 -13.68 25.70
CA GLY A 212 -5.93 -14.84 25.51
C GLY A 212 -4.66 -14.54 24.72
N ALA A 213 -3.91 -15.58 24.36
CA ALA A 213 -2.65 -15.44 23.64
C ALA A 213 -2.79 -14.60 22.36
N VAL A 214 -1.77 -13.77 22.09
CA VAL A 214 -1.62 -13.06 20.81
C VAL A 214 -1.76 -14.07 19.66
N PRO A 215 -2.55 -13.78 18.61
CA PRO A 215 -2.73 -14.71 17.51
C PRO A 215 -1.39 -15.03 16.86
N ALA A 216 -1.22 -16.28 16.43
CA ALA A 216 -0.10 -16.66 15.61
C ALA A 216 -0.20 -15.99 14.22
N ASP A 217 0.93 -15.87 13.52
CA ASP A 217 1.03 -15.20 12.21
C ASP A 217 0.04 -15.78 11.18
N GLU A 218 -0.25 -17.08 11.24
CA GLU A 218 -1.20 -17.75 10.34
C GLU A 218 -2.61 -17.17 10.44
N HIS A 219 -2.99 -16.64 11.61
CA HIS A 219 -4.29 -15.98 11.78
C HIS A 219 -4.36 -14.70 10.94
N TYR A 220 -3.31 -13.88 10.99
CA TYR A 220 -3.21 -12.65 10.21
C TYR A 220 -3.14 -12.94 8.70
N PHE A 221 -2.44 -14.00 8.31
CA PHE A 221 -2.33 -14.40 6.90
C PHE A 221 -3.69 -14.84 6.35
N GLY A 222 -4.40 -15.72 7.08
CA GLY A 222 -5.72 -16.17 6.69
C GLY A 222 -6.76 -15.04 6.65
N ALA A 223 -6.66 -14.05 7.55
CA ALA A 223 -7.53 -12.87 7.51
C ALA A 223 -7.32 -12.05 6.24
N ALA A 224 -6.08 -11.72 5.88
CA ALA A 224 -5.80 -10.98 4.66
C ALA A 224 -6.24 -11.73 3.39
N GLU A 225 -5.92 -13.02 3.30
CA GLU A 225 -6.29 -13.85 2.15
C GLU A 225 -7.81 -13.88 1.92
N ARG A 226 -8.59 -14.00 3.01
CA ARG A 226 -10.06 -14.07 2.93
C ARG A 226 -10.71 -12.70 2.71
N CYS A 227 -10.15 -11.63 3.29
CA CYS A 227 -10.85 -10.36 3.41
C CYS A 227 -10.41 -9.29 2.41
N LEU A 228 -9.15 -9.29 1.97
CA LEU A 228 -8.63 -8.20 1.16
C LEU A 228 -8.89 -8.39 -0.33
N ASP A 229 -8.88 -9.62 -0.86
CA ASP A 229 -9.19 -9.91 -2.27
C ASP A 229 -8.64 -8.87 -3.27
N LEU A 230 -7.35 -8.54 -3.14
CA LEU A 230 -6.72 -7.50 -3.94
C LEU A 230 -6.45 -8.01 -5.36
N SER A 231 -6.58 -7.12 -6.34
CA SER A 231 -6.02 -7.38 -7.67
C SER A 231 -4.48 -7.46 -7.57
N GLU A 232 -3.84 -8.17 -8.49
CA GLU A 232 -2.38 -8.25 -8.59
C GLU A 232 -1.74 -6.85 -8.59
N GLU A 233 -2.33 -5.91 -9.34
CA GLU A 233 -1.89 -4.52 -9.39
C GLU A 233 -1.94 -3.82 -8.03
N ARG A 234 -3.04 -3.98 -7.25
CA ARG A 234 -3.20 -3.37 -5.93
C ARG A 234 -2.35 -4.05 -4.86
N LEU A 235 -2.19 -5.36 -4.95
CA LEU A 235 -1.33 -6.14 -4.04
C LEU A 235 0.13 -5.72 -4.18
N ASP A 236 0.65 -5.76 -5.40
CA ASP A 236 2.01 -5.30 -5.72
C ASP A 236 2.23 -3.85 -5.28
N LEU A 237 1.21 -3.01 -5.45
CA LEU A 237 1.24 -1.61 -5.05
C LEU A 237 1.35 -1.45 -3.53
N ALA A 238 0.51 -2.13 -2.76
CA ALA A 238 0.62 -2.14 -1.30
C ALA A 238 1.98 -2.68 -0.83
N LEU A 239 2.47 -3.75 -1.44
CA LEU A 239 3.79 -4.32 -1.14
C LEU A 239 4.92 -3.35 -1.45
N SER A 240 4.86 -2.64 -2.58
CA SER A 240 5.88 -1.64 -2.95
C SER A 240 5.95 -0.49 -1.93
N ILE A 241 4.79 -0.04 -1.41
CA ILE A 241 4.74 0.97 -0.35
C ILE A 241 5.36 0.41 0.95
N LEU A 242 5.01 -0.82 1.33
CA LEU A 242 5.53 -1.47 2.55
C LEU A 242 7.02 -1.80 2.45
N ASP A 243 7.55 -2.12 1.28
CA ASP A 243 8.97 -2.38 1.07
C ASP A 243 9.78 -1.09 1.17
N ALA A 244 9.28 0.02 0.59
CA ALA A 244 9.90 1.34 0.75
C ALA A 244 9.90 1.80 2.22
N TRP A 245 8.78 1.56 2.92
CA TRP A 245 8.68 1.79 4.37
C TRP A 245 9.70 0.98 5.15
N ALA A 246 9.78 -0.33 4.90
CA ALA A 246 10.65 -1.24 5.65
C ALA A 246 12.12 -0.85 5.50
N ALA A 247 12.57 -0.58 4.26
CA ALA A 247 13.93 -0.13 4.01
C ALA A 247 14.29 1.13 4.82
N ARG A 248 13.37 2.10 4.89
CA ARG A 248 13.60 3.33 5.64
C ARG A 248 13.53 3.16 7.15
N VAL A 249 12.66 2.27 7.63
CA VAL A 249 12.61 1.95 9.06
C VAL A 249 13.89 1.24 9.50
N ASP A 250 14.45 0.35 8.68
CA ASP A 250 15.72 -0.31 9.00
C ASP A 250 16.85 0.72 9.16
N ASP A 251 16.94 1.71 8.26
CA ASP A 251 17.90 2.82 8.37
C ASP A 251 17.68 3.64 9.66
N LEU A 252 16.43 3.99 9.96
CA LEU A 252 16.09 4.77 11.17
C LEU A 252 16.39 3.99 12.46
N LEU A 253 16.14 2.68 12.48
CA LEU A 253 16.46 1.82 13.63
C LEU A 253 17.97 1.67 13.82
N ALA A 254 18.75 1.64 12.73
CA ALA A 254 20.21 1.64 12.81
C ALA A 254 20.74 2.94 13.43
N THR A 255 20.20 4.10 13.01
CA THR A 255 20.56 5.39 13.62
C THR A 255 20.11 5.47 15.08
N GLU A 256 18.90 5.01 15.41
CA GLU A 256 18.38 4.96 16.78
C GLU A 256 19.32 4.15 17.70
N ALA A 257 19.76 2.97 17.23
CA ALA A 257 20.71 2.14 17.96
C ALA A 257 22.05 2.85 18.17
N ALA A 258 22.56 3.54 17.15
CA ALA A 258 23.80 4.32 17.24
C ALA A 258 23.67 5.49 18.25
N CYS A 259 22.54 6.21 18.29
CA CYS A 259 22.28 7.25 19.27
C CYS A 259 22.26 6.68 20.70
N HIS A 260 21.55 5.58 20.91
CA HIS A 260 21.52 4.91 22.23
C HIS A 260 22.91 4.46 22.69
N GLU A 261 23.70 3.88 21.78
CA GLU A 261 25.07 3.47 22.06
C GLU A 261 25.99 4.66 22.34
N GLY A 262 25.81 5.77 21.62
CA GLY A 262 26.51 7.03 21.85
C GLY A 262 26.21 7.62 23.23
N ILE A 263 24.93 7.69 23.61
CA ILE A 263 24.49 8.20 24.92
C ILE A 263 25.04 7.31 26.04
N ALA A 264 25.01 5.99 25.86
CA ALA A 264 25.52 5.05 26.86
C ALA A 264 27.05 5.15 27.06
N ARG A 265 27.79 5.67 26.09
CA ARG A 265 29.25 5.84 26.14
C ARG A 265 29.70 7.26 26.48
N ALA A 266 28.83 8.26 26.30
CA ALA A 266 29.15 9.64 26.58
C ALA A 266 29.53 9.79 28.06
N ASP A 267 30.55 10.60 28.33
CA ASP A 267 30.85 11.00 29.70
C ASP A 267 29.66 11.79 30.26
N ALA A 268 29.27 11.54 31.50
CA ALA A 268 28.18 12.25 32.14
C ALA A 268 28.45 13.77 32.25
N SER A 269 29.70 14.20 32.15
CA SER A 269 30.06 15.62 32.08
C SER A 269 29.90 16.25 30.69
N ASP A 270 29.79 15.46 29.63
CA ASP A 270 29.59 15.94 28.25
C ASP A 270 28.10 16.14 27.95
N ILE A 271 27.54 17.15 28.60
CA ILE A 271 26.11 17.48 28.52
C ILE A 271 25.71 17.84 27.09
N ASP A 272 26.58 18.51 26.34
CA ASP A 272 26.30 18.95 24.97
C ASP A 272 26.17 17.73 24.04
N ALA A 273 27.10 16.76 24.10
CA ALA A 273 26.99 15.55 23.29
C ALA A 273 25.75 14.71 23.64
N ILE A 274 25.41 14.59 24.94
CA ILE A 274 24.19 13.89 25.37
C ILE A 274 22.95 14.64 24.87
N SER A 275 22.95 15.97 24.89
CA SER A 275 21.85 16.81 24.43
C SER A 275 21.62 16.63 22.93
N ASP A 276 22.69 16.69 22.12
CA ASP A 276 22.65 16.51 20.67
C ASP A 276 22.11 15.11 20.29
N LEU A 277 22.62 14.05 20.93
CA LEU A 277 22.15 12.69 20.68
C LEU A 277 20.69 12.48 21.12
N THR A 278 20.26 13.14 22.19
CA THR A 278 18.86 13.09 22.64
C THR A 278 17.94 13.82 21.67
N ALA A 279 18.38 14.95 21.12
CA ALA A 279 17.66 15.68 20.09
C ALA A 279 17.56 14.86 18.79
N GLU A 280 18.64 14.18 18.40
CA GLU A 280 18.65 13.26 17.26
C GLU A 280 17.66 12.09 17.47
N LEU A 281 17.65 11.47 18.66
CA LEU A 281 16.71 10.41 19.01
C LEU A 281 15.24 10.89 18.93
N ALA A 282 14.96 12.10 19.42
CA ALA A 282 13.62 12.70 19.32
C ALA A 282 13.22 12.91 17.85
N SER A 283 14.15 13.38 17.02
CA SER A 283 13.95 13.51 15.57
C SER A 283 13.65 12.17 14.91
N ILE A 284 14.45 11.13 15.17
CA ILE A 284 14.24 9.77 14.62
C ILE A 284 12.85 9.24 14.99
N MET A 285 12.42 9.42 16.24
CA MET A 285 11.09 9.00 16.67
C MET A 285 9.97 9.72 15.92
N CYS A 286 10.16 11.02 15.66
CA CYS A 286 9.27 11.81 14.84
C CYS A 286 9.20 11.27 13.40
N LEU A 287 10.36 11.05 12.77
CA LEU A 287 10.51 10.49 11.43
C LEU A 287 9.83 9.13 11.29
N ARG A 288 9.95 8.25 12.29
CA ARG A 288 9.26 6.96 12.29
C ARG A 288 7.74 7.12 12.25
N GLY A 289 7.18 8.10 12.96
CA GLY A 289 5.76 8.45 12.92
C GLY A 289 5.30 8.95 11.55
N VAL A 290 6.07 9.85 10.93
CA VAL A 290 5.82 10.35 9.56
C VAL A 290 5.81 9.18 8.57
N ASN A 291 6.85 8.35 8.59
CA ASN A 291 7.02 7.23 7.68
C ASN A 291 5.91 6.19 7.84
N TYR A 292 5.47 5.93 9.07
CA TYR A 292 4.30 5.09 9.34
C TYR A 292 3.05 5.64 8.65
N LEU A 293 2.75 6.93 8.83
CA LEU A 293 1.58 7.59 8.23
C LEU A 293 1.59 7.56 6.70
N LEU A 294 2.74 7.89 6.10
CA LEU A 294 2.95 7.88 4.66
C LEU A 294 2.83 6.48 4.04
N SER A 295 2.88 5.44 4.86
CA SER A 295 2.73 4.05 4.41
C SER A 295 1.32 3.54 4.63
N ILE A 296 0.77 3.73 5.83
CA ILE A 296 -0.53 3.16 6.20
C ILE A 296 -1.70 3.90 5.57
N LEU A 297 -1.66 5.23 5.47
CA LEU A 297 -2.78 6.01 4.98
C LEU A 297 -3.03 5.78 3.48
N PRO A 298 -2.02 5.75 2.58
CA PRO A 298 -2.27 5.36 1.19
C PRO A 298 -2.82 3.95 1.06
N ILE A 299 -2.32 2.99 1.85
CA ILE A 299 -2.78 1.60 1.78
C ILE A 299 -4.25 1.49 2.21
N MET A 300 -4.61 2.02 3.38
CA MET A 300 -5.96 1.88 3.92
C MET A 300 -6.96 2.87 3.31
N GLY A 301 -6.49 4.05 2.87
CA GLY A 301 -7.30 5.13 2.31
C GLY A 301 -7.52 5.01 0.81
N GLU A 302 -6.53 4.53 0.06
CA GLU A 302 -6.61 4.47 -1.41
C GLU A 302 -6.51 3.06 -2.00
N VAL A 303 -5.62 2.21 -1.48
CA VAL A 303 -5.44 0.85 -2.05
C VAL A 303 -6.59 -0.07 -1.65
N PHE A 304 -6.98 -0.07 -0.38
CA PHE A 304 -8.11 -0.83 0.13
C PHE A 304 -9.40 -0.08 -0.11
N THR A 305 -10.44 -0.78 -0.57
CA THR A 305 -11.81 -0.27 -0.49
C THR A 305 -12.26 -0.21 0.96
N ALA A 306 -13.28 0.61 1.27
CA ALA A 306 -13.85 0.63 2.61
C ALA A 306 -14.36 -0.75 3.07
N GLN A 307 -14.91 -1.56 2.16
CA GLN A 307 -15.33 -2.93 2.45
C GLN A 307 -14.14 -3.85 2.77
N GLN A 308 -13.04 -3.76 2.01
CA GLN A 308 -11.83 -4.55 2.27
C GLN A 308 -11.21 -4.19 3.62
N LEU A 309 -11.08 -2.90 3.93
CA LEU A 309 -10.58 -2.43 5.22
C LEU A 309 -11.47 -2.89 6.38
N ALA A 310 -12.79 -2.71 6.25
CA ALA A 310 -13.75 -3.15 7.25
C ALA A 310 -13.67 -4.66 7.49
N SER A 311 -13.59 -5.45 6.42
CA SER A 311 -13.48 -6.92 6.51
C SER A 311 -12.19 -7.33 7.19
N TYR A 312 -11.07 -6.71 6.82
CA TYR A 312 -9.76 -7.00 7.41
C TYR A 312 -9.70 -6.65 8.90
N LEU A 313 -10.10 -5.44 9.28
CA LEU A 313 -10.10 -5.02 10.69
C LEU A 313 -11.11 -5.82 11.53
N THR A 314 -12.26 -6.19 10.97
CA THR A 314 -13.24 -7.06 11.67
C THR A 314 -12.69 -8.46 11.90
N ALA A 315 -11.96 -9.00 10.93
CA ALA A 315 -11.37 -10.34 11.03
C ALA A 315 -10.23 -10.41 12.06
N LEU A 316 -9.53 -9.30 12.29
CA LEU A 316 -8.42 -9.22 13.23
C LEU A 316 -8.83 -8.80 14.64
N PHE A 317 -10.01 -8.22 14.81
CA PHE A 317 -10.51 -7.78 16.10
C PHE A 317 -10.49 -8.91 17.16
N PRO A 318 -10.00 -8.68 18.40
CA PRO A 318 -9.67 -7.38 19.01
C PRO A 318 -8.24 -6.88 18.76
N TRP A 319 -7.48 -7.52 17.89
CA TRP A 319 -6.08 -7.22 17.62
C TRP A 319 -5.93 -6.18 16.51
N VAL A 320 -4.93 -5.30 16.66
CA VAL A 320 -4.58 -4.28 15.66
C VAL A 320 -3.32 -4.73 14.93
N PRO A 321 -3.36 -4.95 13.61
CA PRO A 321 -2.18 -5.41 12.88
C PRO A 321 -1.09 -4.34 12.85
N SER A 322 0.17 -4.76 13.02
CA SER A 322 1.32 -3.91 12.67
C SER A 322 1.52 -3.83 11.15
N LEU A 323 2.30 -2.85 10.68
CA LEU A 323 2.74 -2.80 9.27
C LEU A 323 3.55 -4.04 8.86
N SER A 324 4.32 -4.62 9.80
CA SER A 324 5.08 -5.86 9.55
C SER A 324 4.13 -7.05 9.37
N CYS A 325 3.10 -7.17 10.21
CA CYS A 325 2.06 -8.19 10.08
C CYS A 325 1.31 -8.01 8.76
N LEU A 326 0.92 -6.78 8.41
CA LEU A 326 0.26 -6.48 7.14
C LEU A 326 1.13 -6.88 5.94
N ARG A 327 2.42 -6.53 5.96
CA ARG A 327 3.39 -6.91 4.92
C ARG A 327 3.50 -8.43 4.79
N GLY A 328 3.69 -9.14 5.89
CA GLY A 328 3.72 -10.60 5.91
C GLY A 328 2.44 -11.21 5.35
N SER A 329 1.27 -10.73 5.78
CA SER A 329 -0.03 -11.17 5.29
C SER A 329 -0.22 -10.97 3.77
N LEU A 330 0.23 -9.84 3.23
CA LEU A 330 0.15 -9.56 1.81
C LEU A 330 1.13 -10.41 0.99
N GLN A 331 2.34 -10.66 1.50
CA GLN A 331 3.31 -11.54 0.83
C GLN A 331 2.83 -13.00 0.74
N HIS A 332 2.07 -13.46 1.72
CA HIS A 332 1.48 -14.80 1.74
C HIS A 332 0.14 -14.90 0.99
N SER A 333 -0.42 -13.78 0.54
CA SER A 333 -1.66 -13.79 -0.24
C SER A 333 -1.36 -14.35 -1.64
N PRO A 334 -1.88 -15.54 -2.00
CA PRO A 334 -1.59 -16.12 -3.31
C PRO A 334 -2.09 -15.19 -4.41
N PRO A 335 -1.30 -14.92 -5.47
CA PRO A 335 -1.78 -14.14 -6.61
C PRO A 335 -3.01 -14.85 -7.19
N ARG A 336 -4.16 -14.18 -7.15
CA ARG A 336 -5.40 -14.81 -7.59
C ARG A 336 -5.25 -15.21 -9.05
N ARG A 337 -5.37 -16.52 -9.30
CA ARG A 337 -5.62 -17.00 -10.66
C ARG A 337 -6.93 -16.33 -11.10
N PRO A 338 -6.97 -15.64 -12.25
CA PRO A 338 -8.16 -14.90 -12.66
C PRO A 338 -9.35 -15.85 -12.64
N ARG A 339 -10.41 -15.50 -11.89
CA ARG A 339 -11.64 -16.32 -11.76
C ARG A 339 -12.19 -16.75 -13.13
N ARG A 340 -11.91 -15.98 -14.19
CA ARG A 340 -12.16 -16.38 -15.58
C ARG A 340 -11.56 -17.75 -15.94
N ARG A 341 -10.35 -18.11 -15.51
CA ARG A 341 -9.78 -19.44 -15.75
C ARG A 341 -10.51 -20.54 -14.99
N GLN A 342 -10.98 -20.28 -13.77
CA GLN A 342 -11.81 -21.23 -13.03
C GLN A 342 -13.19 -21.39 -13.67
N HIS A 343 -13.84 -20.29 -14.06
CA HIS A 343 -15.13 -20.34 -14.77
C HIS A 343 -14.99 -20.98 -16.15
N GLN A 344 -13.90 -20.71 -16.87
CA GLN A 344 -13.62 -21.32 -18.17
C GLN A 344 -13.25 -22.80 -18.03
N GLN A 345 -12.54 -23.21 -16.98
CA GLN A 345 -12.34 -24.63 -16.66
C GLN A 345 -13.64 -25.31 -16.24
N GLN A 346 -14.49 -24.67 -15.43
CA GLN A 346 -15.81 -25.20 -15.09
C GLN A 346 -16.72 -25.33 -16.32
N GLN A 347 -16.74 -24.32 -17.20
CA GLN A 347 -17.48 -24.40 -18.46
C GLN A 347 -16.93 -25.50 -19.39
N GLN A 348 -15.61 -25.65 -19.49
CA GLN A 348 -15.01 -26.75 -20.25
C GLN A 348 -15.34 -28.12 -19.65
N GLN A 349 -15.33 -28.27 -18.32
CA GLN A 349 -15.75 -29.51 -17.66
C GLN A 349 -17.23 -29.82 -17.88
N GLN A 350 -18.10 -28.80 -17.80
CA GLN A 350 -19.54 -28.97 -18.09
C GLN A 350 -19.78 -29.35 -19.56
N GLN A 351 -19.06 -28.74 -20.50
CA GLN A 351 -19.15 -29.10 -21.92
C GLN A 351 -18.65 -30.53 -22.19
N GLN A 352 -17.58 -30.97 -21.52
CA GLN A 352 -17.10 -32.35 -21.65
C GLN A 352 -18.12 -33.36 -21.09
N GLN A 353 -18.75 -33.06 -19.95
CA GLN A 353 -19.79 -33.93 -19.37
C GLN A 353 -21.04 -34.02 -20.26
N GLN A 354 -21.42 -32.93 -20.92
CA GLN A 354 -22.52 -32.93 -21.89
C GLN A 354 -22.19 -33.70 -23.18
N GLN A 355 -20.91 -33.76 -23.59
CA GLN A 355 -20.50 -34.53 -24.77
C GLN A 355 -20.32 -36.03 -24.48
N SER A 356 -20.10 -36.41 -23.23
CA SER A 356 -19.96 -37.81 -22.81
C SER A 356 -21.27 -38.49 -22.41
N SER A 357 -22.39 -37.75 -22.34
CA SER A 357 -23.72 -38.24 -21.98
C SER A 357 -24.58 -38.47 -23.21
#